data_AF-A0A4R2TJ12-F1
#
_entry.id   AF-A0A4R2TJ12-F1
#
_cell.length_a   1.000
_cell.length_b   1.000
_cell.length_c   1.000
_cell.angle_alpha   90.00
_cell.angle_beta   90.00
_cell.angle_gamma   90.00
#
_symmetry.space_group_name_H-M   'P 1'
#
loop_
_entity.id
_entity.type
_entity.pdbx_description
1 polymer ?
#
loop_
_entity_poly.entity_id
_entity_poly.type
_entity_poly.pdbx_seq_one_letter_code
_entity_poly.pdbx_strand_id
1 'polypeptide(L)'
;MTQLVFHHDIEQLKNLPNNVVPVQLYGTGDKNLQIANIGNKVLDSVRRLGAGLNDQVMDFLTIAMAVTAADTFVLRKDTANGWCRSFSITLPLCQPDIWQASKAHLEQILHFLSGDIWQFDFQENGQFPPRPYSQNGRAKLVDLRNKDCVCLFSGGLDSAIGAIDLLELGYSPVLVSHSYKGDRSRQQAIIQQLNQNGYINQFSQFNAIAQPHLNNGRTTEITMRTRSLNFLAFAIASAYALQEVVQEEIDVFVPENGVISINAPLTARRVGTLSTRTTHPYFIQEIQKLFTAINIPFTLKNPYQFKTKGQMIEKCRNLPLLQEIIPSTVSCSHWKRKNQQCGVCVPCLIRRASLHYAGMTNDAEYEFNDIRQILTNQDRKDDLFALISAIRQKNHRNMNQWVLQSGSLPIQQLNQFADVFMNGLNEVEQLLIANRIL
;
A
#
# COMPACT_ATOMS: atom_id res chain seq x y z
N MET A 1 9.69 -4.22 -25.23
CA MET A 1 8.61 -3.69 -24.37
C MET A 1 7.47 -4.69 -24.37
N THR A 2 6.95 -5.08 -23.22
CA THR A 2 5.83 -6.03 -23.11
C THR A 2 4.54 -5.27 -23.31
N GLN A 3 3.71 -5.71 -24.26
CA GLN A 3 2.42 -5.10 -24.57
C GLN A 3 1.33 -5.76 -23.75
N LEU A 4 0.50 -4.95 -23.09
CA LEU A 4 -0.67 -5.41 -22.37
C LEU A 4 -1.87 -4.58 -22.83
N VAL A 5 -2.94 -5.27 -23.24
CA VAL A 5 -4.18 -4.63 -23.67
C VAL A 5 -5.26 -4.96 -22.64
N PHE A 6 -5.87 -3.91 -22.11
CA PHE A 6 -6.88 -3.99 -21.07
C PHE A 6 -8.24 -3.61 -21.66
N HIS A 7 -9.29 -4.33 -21.27
CA HIS A 7 -10.66 -3.95 -21.58
C HIS A 7 -11.62 -4.57 -20.56
N HIS A 8 -12.77 -3.94 -20.31
CA HIS A 8 -13.80 -4.48 -19.42
C HIS A 8 -14.71 -5.49 -20.14
N ASP A 9 -15.14 -5.15 -21.37
CA ASP A 9 -15.73 -6.10 -22.33
C ASP A 9 -14.67 -7.10 -22.84
N ILE A 10 -14.96 -8.38 -22.70
CA ILE A 10 -14.06 -9.47 -23.10
C ILE A 10 -13.98 -9.65 -24.62
N GLU A 11 -15.00 -9.22 -25.37
CA GLU A 11 -15.01 -9.37 -26.83
C GLU A 11 -13.89 -8.55 -27.48
N GLN A 12 -13.58 -7.37 -26.93
CA GLN A 12 -12.48 -6.50 -27.37
C GLN A 12 -11.08 -7.08 -27.12
N LEU A 13 -11.00 -8.15 -26.32
CA LEU A 13 -9.75 -8.85 -26.02
C LEU A 13 -9.55 -10.11 -26.86
N LYS A 14 -10.55 -10.48 -27.68
CA LYS A 14 -10.44 -11.61 -28.60
C LYS A 14 -9.61 -11.19 -29.82
N ASN A 15 -8.89 -12.16 -30.39
CA ASN A 15 -8.12 -11.99 -31.63
C ASN A 15 -6.97 -10.96 -31.55
N LEU A 16 -6.43 -10.72 -30.36
CA LEU A 16 -5.22 -9.90 -30.22
C LEU A 16 -3.98 -10.67 -30.70
N PRO A 17 -2.91 -9.98 -31.15
CA PRO A 17 -1.65 -10.60 -31.54
C PRO A 17 -1.03 -11.48 -30.43
N ASN A 18 -0.36 -12.57 -30.81
CA ASN A 18 0.21 -13.55 -29.86
C ASN A 18 1.25 -12.98 -28.88
N ASN A 19 1.81 -11.80 -29.15
CA ASN A 19 2.81 -11.13 -28.30
C ASN A 19 2.20 -10.15 -27.28
N VAL A 20 0.87 -10.05 -27.22
CA VAL A 20 0.14 -9.19 -26.29
C VAL A 20 -0.36 -10.00 -25.11
N VAL A 21 -0.37 -9.41 -23.92
CA VAL A 21 -1.05 -9.97 -22.75
C VAL A 21 -2.46 -9.35 -22.67
N PRO A 22 -3.52 -10.09 -23.06
CA PRO A 22 -4.90 -9.63 -22.90
C PRO A 22 -5.33 -9.70 -21.43
N VAL A 23 -5.92 -8.61 -20.92
CA VAL A 23 -6.36 -8.52 -19.52
C VAL A 23 -7.78 -7.97 -19.42
N GLN A 24 -8.71 -8.78 -18.92
CA GLN A 24 -10.05 -8.35 -18.61
C GLN A 24 -10.10 -7.59 -17.27
N LEU A 25 -10.59 -6.35 -17.31
CA LEU A 25 -10.91 -5.55 -16.13
C LEU A 25 -12.28 -5.93 -15.59
N TYR A 26 -12.40 -6.05 -14.27
CA TYR A 26 -13.68 -6.26 -13.57
C TYR A 26 -14.44 -7.55 -13.93
N GLY A 27 -13.80 -8.50 -14.60
CA GLY A 27 -14.36 -9.80 -14.97
C GLY A 27 -13.53 -11.00 -14.49
N THR A 28 -13.81 -12.18 -15.04
CA THR A 28 -13.12 -13.45 -14.71
C THR A 28 -12.08 -13.89 -15.73
N GLY A 29 -11.93 -13.13 -16.82
CA GLY A 29 -11.15 -13.50 -17.99
C GLY A 29 -11.69 -14.79 -18.64
N ASP A 30 -10.83 -15.43 -19.43
CA ASP A 30 -11.15 -16.70 -20.10
C ASP A 30 -9.89 -17.59 -20.10
N LYS A 31 -10.04 -18.84 -19.63
CA LYS A 31 -8.93 -19.80 -19.58
C LYS A 31 -8.58 -20.41 -20.93
N ASN A 32 -9.58 -20.66 -21.77
CA ASN A 32 -9.38 -21.25 -23.09
C ASN A 32 -8.69 -20.26 -24.02
N LEU A 33 -9.07 -18.98 -23.92
CA LEU A 33 -8.48 -17.87 -24.67
C LEU A 33 -7.26 -17.24 -23.98
N GLN A 34 -6.85 -17.76 -22.82
CA GLN A 34 -5.72 -17.25 -22.02
C GLN A 34 -5.82 -15.77 -21.64
N ILE A 35 -7.05 -15.23 -21.56
CA ILE A 35 -7.32 -13.85 -21.16
C ILE A 35 -7.19 -13.73 -19.65
N ALA A 36 -6.17 -13.01 -19.17
CA ALA A 36 -5.95 -12.74 -17.75
C ALA A 36 -7.03 -11.80 -17.19
N ASN A 37 -7.11 -11.64 -15.88
CA ASN A 37 -8.11 -10.74 -15.29
C ASN A 37 -7.66 -10.09 -13.97
N ILE A 38 -8.34 -9.01 -13.61
CA ILE A 38 -8.21 -8.36 -12.31
C ILE A 38 -9.53 -7.68 -11.92
N GLY A 39 -9.83 -7.67 -10.62
CA GLY A 39 -10.85 -6.76 -10.08
C GLY A 39 -12.30 -7.23 -10.21
N ASN A 40 -12.56 -8.52 -10.49
CA ASN A 40 -13.91 -9.12 -10.59
C ASN A 40 -14.93 -8.58 -9.57
N LYS A 41 -14.55 -8.51 -8.28
CA LYS A 41 -15.45 -8.07 -7.20
C LYS A 41 -15.37 -6.58 -6.88
N VAL A 42 -14.50 -5.83 -7.54
CA VAL A 42 -14.23 -4.42 -7.22
C VAL A 42 -15.47 -3.56 -7.50
N LEU A 43 -16.13 -3.74 -8.64
CA LEU A 43 -17.35 -2.99 -8.94
C LEU A 43 -18.47 -3.30 -7.93
N ASP A 44 -18.64 -4.56 -7.51
CA ASP A 44 -19.60 -4.91 -6.45
C ASP A 44 -19.27 -4.20 -5.13
N SER A 45 -17.99 -4.19 -4.72
CA SER A 45 -17.55 -3.44 -3.54
C SER A 45 -17.85 -1.95 -3.67
N VAL A 46 -17.49 -1.33 -4.79
CA VAL A 46 -17.76 0.10 -5.05
C VAL A 46 -19.26 0.42 -4.98
N ARG A 47 -20.12 -0.43 -5.57
CA ARG A 47 -21.57 -0.24 -5.50
C ARG A 47 -22.13 -0.25 -4.08
N ARG A 48 -21.47 -0.93 -3.14
CA ARG A 48 -21.85 -0.96 -1.72
C ARG A 48 -21.51 0.32 -0.98
N LEU A 49 -20.70 1.23 -1.53
CA LEU A 49 -20.54 2.58 -0.97
C LEU A 49 -21.87 3.35 -1.00
N GLY A 50 -22.81 2.98 -1.86
CA GLY A 50 -24.16 3.57 -1.89
C GLY A 50 -24.22 4.96 -2.54
N ALA A 51 -23.09 5.48 -3.02
CA ALA A 51 -22.98 6.72 -3.81
C ALA A 51 -22.33 6.43 -5.17
N GLY A 52 -22.70 7.21 -6.18
CA GLY A 52 -22.09 7.14 -7.52
C GLY A 52 -20.70 7.79 -7.50
N LEU A 53 -19.73 7.18 -8.18
CA LEU A 53 -18.44 7.82 -8.42
C LEU A 53 -18.52 8.72 -9.65
N ASN A 54 -17.67 9.75 -9.73
CA ASN A 54 -17.42 10.44 -10.99
C ASN A 54 -16.46 9.63 -11.89
N ASP A 55 -16.37 10.07 -13.14
CA ASP A 55 -15.55 9.42 -14.16
C ASP A 55 -14.06 9.44 -13.81
N GLN A 56 -13.53 10.54 -13.27
CA GLN A 56 -12.10 10.67 -12.95
C GLN A 56 -11.68 9.68 -11.86
N VAL A 57 -12.50 9.49 -10.82
CA VAL A 57 -12.25 8.51 -9.76
C VAL A 57 -12.37 7.08 -10.29
N MET A 58 -13.33 6.83 -11.20
CA MET A 58 -13.47 5.53 -11.85
C MET A 58 -12.27 5.19 -12.76
N ASP A 59 -11.75 6.19 -13.47
CA ASP A 59 -10.57 6.04 -14.32
C ASP A 59 -9.30 5.82 -13.47
N PHE A 60 -9.13 6.54 -12.36
CA PHE A 60 -8.01 6.30 -11.45
C PHE A 60 -8.06 4.88 -10.87
N LEU A 61 -9.25 4.40 -10.52
CA LEU A 61 -9.45 3.02 -10.09
C LEU A 61 -9.09 2.02 -11.20
N THR A 62 -9.47 2.30 -12.44
CA THR A 62 -9.15 1.48 -13.62
C THR A 62 -7.64 1.43 -13.89
N ILE A 63 -6.96 2.57 -13.83
CA ILE A 63 -5.51 2.67 -13.96
C ILE A 63 -4.80 1.88 -12.86
N ALA A 64 -5.24 1.99 -11.60
CA ALA A 64 -4.66 1.24 -10.49
C ALA A 64 -4.76 -0.28 -10.70
N MET A 65 -5.90 -0.76 -11.25
CA MET A 65 -6.07 -2.16 -11.61
C MET A 65 -5.09 -2.58 -12.72
N ALA A 66 -5.01 -1.80 -13.79
CA ALA A 66 -4.14 -2.10 -14.93
C ALA A 66 -2.66 -2.16 -14.53
N VAL A 67 -2.21 -1.17 -13.75
CA VAL A 67 -0.84 -1.10 -13.22
C VAL A 67 -0.52 -2.30 -12.32
N THR A 68 -1.43 -2.68 -11.42
CA THR A 68 -1.21 -3.83 -10.53
C THR A 68 -1.15 -5.15 -11.32
N ALA A 69 -2.02 -5.30 -12.31
CA ALA A 69 -2.03 -6.46 -13.19
C ALA A 69 -0.71 -6.56 -13.99
N ALA A 70 -0.28 -5.47 -14.62
CA ALA A 70 0.98 -5.43 -15.36
C ALA A 70 2.20 -5.77 -14.47
N ASP A 71 2.26 -5.18 -13.27
CA ASP A 71 3.30 -5.48 -12.27
C ASP A 71 3.32 -6.96 -11.84
N THR A 72 2.19 -7.66 -11.95
CA THR A 72 2.05 -9.07 -11.56
C THR A 72 2.28 -10.03 -12.72
N PHE A 73 1.93 -9.65 -13.95
CA PHE A 73 1.90 -10.56 -15.10
C PHE A 73 3.20 -10.64 -15.88
N VAL A 74 4.10 -9.66 -15.73
CA VAL A 74 5.38 -9.62 -16.43
C VAL A 74 6.52 -9.87 -15.45
N LEU A 75 7.31 -10.91 -15.68
CA LEU A 75 8.37 -11.32 -14.76
C LEU A 75 9.63 -10.46 -14.94
N ARG A 76 10.26 -10.06 -13.84
CA ARG A 76 11.53 -9.30 -13.89
C ARG A 76 12.69 -10.14 -14.43
N LYS A 77 12.72 -11.43 -14.07
CA LYS A 77 13.77 -12.37 -14.49
C LYS A 77 13.86 -12.56 -16.01
N ASP A 78 12.80 -12.24 -16.75
CA ASP A 78 12.76 -12.40 -18.21
C ASP A 78 13.31 -11.16 -18.95
N THR A 79 13.71 -10.12 -18.22
CA THR A 79 14.31 -8.89 -18.78
C THR A 79 15.83 -9.02 -18.90
N ALA A 80 16.45 -8.23 -19.79
CA ALA A 80 17.88 -8.30 -20.07
C ALA A 80 18.78 -8.09 -18.83
N ASN A 81 18.35 -7.24 -17.88
CA ASN A 81 19.06 -7.01 -16.62
C ASN A 81 18.44 -7.75 -15.43
N GLY A 82 17.44 -8.62 -15.66
CA GLY A 82 16.71 -9.34 -14.63
C GLY A 82 15.92 -8.44 -13.66
N TRP A 83 15.73 -7.16 -13.98
CA TRP A 83 15.22 -6.16 -13.05
C TRP A 83 14.16 -5.22 -13.64
N CYS A 84 14.55 -4.37 -14.58
CA CYS A 84 13.71 -3.29 -15.12
C CYS A 84 12.88 -3.81 -16.28
N ARG A 85 11.56 -3.78 -16.13
CA ARG A 85 10.61 -4.08 -17.21
C ARG A 85 10.26 -2.81 -17.95
N SER A 86 9.69 -2.99 -19.13
CA SER A 86 9.19 -1.93 -19.98
C SER A 86 7.82 -2.33 -20.46
N PHE A 87 6.80 -1.53 -20.12
CA PHE A 87 5.38 -1.80 -20.35
C PHE A 87 4.79 -0.84 -21.37
N SER A 88 4.06 -1.38 -22.35
CA SER A 88 3.14 -0.62 -23.20
C SER A 88 1.73 -1.03 -22.81
N ILE A 89 0.97 -0.09 -22.25
CA ILE A 89 -0.35 -0.32 -21.66
C ILE A 89 -1.40 0.35 -22.54
N THR A 90 -2.25 -0.43 -23.19
CA THR A 90 -3.44 0.08 -23.90
C THR A 90 -4.64 -0.03 -22.98
N LEU A 91 -5.26 1.10 -22.64
CA LEU A 91 -6.26 1.19 -21.58
C LEU A 91 -7.42 2.15 -21.93
N PRO A 92 -8.63 1.62 -22.16
CA PRO A 92 -9.86 2.39 -22.27
C PRO A 92 -10.26 3.06 -20.94
N LEU A 93 -10.60 4.34 -20.99
CA LEU A 93 -11.03 5.19 -19.87
C LEU A 93 -12.33 5.93 -20.21
N CYS A 94 -13.02 6.44 -19.20
CA CYS A 94 -14.23 7.26 -19.34
C CYS A 94 -13.89 8.64 -19.89
N GLN A 95 -12.83 9.27 -19.36
CA GLN A 95 -12.36 10.59 -19.77
C GLN A 95 -10.86 10.57 -20.11
N PRO A 96 -10.46 9.91 -21.21
CA PRO A 96 -9.05 9.72 -21.56
C PRO A 96 -8.28 11.03 -21.73
N ASP A 97 -8.91 12.11 -22.19
CA ASP A 97 -8.26 13.40 -22.44
C ASP A 97 -7.56 14.00 -21.21
N ILE A 98 -8.21 13.92 -20.04
CA ILE A 98 -7.65 14.42 -18.77
C ILE A 98 -6.39 13.63 -18.39
N TRP A 99 -6.42 12.32 -18.62
CA TRP A 99 -5.29 11.43 -18.34
C TRP A 99 -4.19 11.55 -19.38
N GLN A 100 -4.53 11.84 -20.63
CA GLN A 100 -3.57 12.08 -21.69
C GLN A 100 -2.71 13.32 -21.38
N ALA A 101 -3.31 14.39 -20.86
CA ALA A 101 -2.59 15.58 -20.42
C ALA A 101 -1.63 15.29 -19.24
N SER A 102 -2.00 14.37 -18.35
CA SER A 102 -1.21 13.99 -17.16
C SER A 102 -0.35 12.74 -17.35
N LYS A 103 -0.29 12.20 -18.57
CA LYS A 103 0.28 10.88 -18.86
C LYS A 103 1.74 10.75 -18.46
N ALA A 104 2.58 11.69 -18.91
CA ALA A 104 4.02 11.66 -18.61
C ALA A 104 4.29 11.75 -17.10
N HIS A 105 3.45 12.48 -16.36
CA HIS A 105 3.57 12.61 -14.91
C HIS A 105 3.21 11.30 -14.21
N LEU A 106 2.11 10.65 -14.62
CA LEU A 106 1.76 9.31 -14.12
C LEU A 106 2.86 8.28 -14.40
N GLU A 107 3.42 8.26 -15.61
CA GLU A 107 4.52 7.35 -15.99
C GLU A 107 5.76 7.54 -15.10
N GLN A 108 6.11 8.79 -14.76
CA GLN A 108 7.21 9.11 -13.84
C GLN A 108 6.94 8.65 -12.41
N ILE A 109 5.71 8.84 -11.92
CA ILE A 109 5.30 8.37 -10.59
C ILE A 109 5.45 6.85 -10.50
N LEU A 110 4.97 6.12 -11.52
CA LEU A 110 5.05 4.66 -11.57
C LEU A 110 6.50 4.18 -11.74
N HIS A 111 7.32 4.90 -12.51
CA HIS A 111 8.75 4.64 -12.61
C HIS A 111 9.44 4.74 -11.24
N PHE A 112 9.15 5.81 -10.48
CA PHE A 112 9.69 5.97 -9.13
C PHE A 112 9.30 4.81 -8.19
N LEU A 113 8.05 4.36 -8.28
CA LEU A 113 7.50 3.34 -7.41
C LEU A 113 8.05 1.93 -7.71
N SER A 114 8.15 1.56 -8.99
CA SER A 114 8.47 0.19 -9.39
C SER A 114 9.89 0.01 -9.94
N GLY A 115 10.49 1.08 -10.47
CA GLY A 115 11.75 1.08 -11.21
C GLY A 115 11.59 0.53 -12.64
N ASP A 116 10.36 0.45 -13.15
CA ASP A 116 10.04 0.02 -14.50
C ASP A 116 9.77 1.21 -15.42
N ILE A 117 9.81 0.99 -16.72
CA ILE A 117 9.43 1.97 -17.73
C ILE A 117 7.96 1.74 -18.09
N TRP A 118 7.15 2.78 -18.01
CA TRP A 118 5.72 2.75 -18.29
C TRP A 118 5.42 3.63 -19.49
N GLN A 119 4.62 3.13 -20.43
CA GLN A 119 4.01 3.91 -21.49
C GLN A 119 2.52 3.58 -21.58
N PHE A 120 1.68 4.61 -21.55
CA PHE A 120 0.24 4.46 -21.71
C PHE A 120 -0.23 4.92 -23.09
N ASP A 121 -1.21 4.17 -23.59
CA ASP A 121 -2.08 4.50 -24.70
C ASP A 121 -3.52 4.50 -24.16
N PHE A 122 -4.03 5.68 -23.79
CA PHE A 122 -5.37 5.83 -23.26
C PHE A 122 -6.39 5.91 -24.39
N GLN A 123 -7.46 5.12 -24.29
CA GLN A 123 -8.52 5.03 -25.30
C GLN A 123 -9.86 5.43 -24.70
N GLU A 124 -10.84 5.74 -25.56
CA GLU A 124 -12.22 5.99 -25.15
C GLU A 124 -12.96 4.69 -24.82
N ASN A 125 -14.21 4.81 -24.36
CA ASN A 125 -15.11 3.70 -24.05
C ASN A 125 -14.61 2.81 -22.90
N GLY A 126 -14.02 3.43 -21.87
CA GLY A 126 -13.72 2.77 -20.61
C GLY A 126 -14.95 2.34 -19.82
N GLN A 127 -14.69 1.69 -18.68
CA GLN A 127 -15.73 1.25 -17.78
C GLN A 127 -16.32 2.45 -17.01
N PHE A 128 -17.55 2.82 -17.34
CA PHE A 128 -18.28 3.86 -16.60
C PHE A 128 -18.48 3.52 -15.11
N PRO A 129 -18.62 4.55 -14.24
CA PRO A 129 -18.97 4.36 -12.83
C PRO A 129 -20.19 3.43 -12.65
N PRO A 130 -20.09 2.39 -11.80
CA PRO A 130 -21.20 1.46 -11.63
C PRO A 130 -22.34 2.14 -10.85
N ARG A 131 -23.59 1.85 -11.24
CA ARG A 131 -24.76 2.34 -10.50
C ARG A 131 -24.74 1.82 -9.06
N PRO A 132 -24.82 2.70 -8.03
CA PRO A 132 -24.77 2.28 -6.63
C PRO A 132 -25.94 1.37 -6.29
N TYR A 133 -25.75 0.53 -5.26
CA TYR A 133 -26.87 -0.22 -4.69
C TYR A 133 -27.84 0.72 -3.98
N SER A 134 -29.14 0.50 -4.17
CA SER A 134 -30.18 1.27 -3.49
C SER A 134 -30.18 1.00 -1.99
N GLN A 135 -30.46 2.03 -1.19
CA GLN A 135 -30.67 1.93 0.25
C GLN A 135 -31.83 0.99 0.62
N ASN A 136 -32.85 0.90 -0.24
CA ASN A 136 -34.00 0.00 -0.06
C ASN A 136 -33.75 -1.41 -0.63
N GLY A 137 -32.52 -1.68 -1.10
CA GLY A 137 -32.13 -2.95 -1.68
C GLY A 137 -31.78 -4.01 -0.63
N ARG A 138 -31.54 -5.24 -1.10
CA ARG A 138 -31.08 -6.36 -0.25
C ARG A 138 -29.56 -6.35 0.04
N ALA A 139 -28.80 -5.47 -0.63
CA ALA A 139 -27.35 -5.42 -0.49
C ALA A 139 -26.96 -4.70 0.81
N LYS A 140 -26.01 -5.26 1.55
CA LYS A 140 -25.42 -4.59 2.72
C LYS A 140 -24.49 -3.47 2.26
N LEU A 141 -24.91 -2.22 2.46
CA LEU A 141 -24.13 -1.02 2.19
C LEU A 141 -23.05 -0.78 3.26
N VAL A 142 -22.03 -0.01 2.88
CA VAL A 142 -21.12 0.64 3.83
C VAL A 142 -21.86 1.82 4.43
N ASP A 143 -21.87 1.93 5.77
CA ASP A 143 -22.53 3.04 6.44
C ASP A 143 -21.66 4.30 6.38
N LEU A 144 -22.01 5.25 5.53
CA LEU A 144 -21.28 6.51 5.40
C LEU A 144 -21.84 7.62 6.30
N ARG A 145 -22.92 7.36 7.04
CA ARG A 145 -23.55 8.37 7.90
C ARG A 145 -22.66 8.67 9.09
N ASN A 146 -22.53 9.96 9.43
CA ASN A 146 -21.71 10.43 10.54
C ASN A 146 -20.26 9.90 10.43
N LYS A 147 -19.71 9.93 9.22
CA LYS A 147 -18.29 9.66 8.95
C LYS A 147 -17.69 10.93 8.37
N ASP A 148 -16.43 11.21 8.69
CA ASP A 148 -15.81 12.52 8.42
C ASP A 148 -14.48 12.42 7.68
N CYS A 149 -13.88 11.25 7.63
CA CYS A 149 -12.61 11.04 6.96
C CYS A 149 -12.47 9.62 6.42
N VAL A 150 -11.43 9.41 5.61
CA VAL A 150 -11.02 8.09 5.14
C VAL A 150 -9.65 7.77 5.72
N CYS A 151 -9.44 6.54 6.18
CA CYS A 151 -8.14 6.10 6.67
C CYS A 151 -7.77 4.76 6.03
N LEU A 152 -6.56 4.70 5.47
CA LEU A 152 -6.02 3.43 4.99
C LEU A 152 -5.80 2.47 6.15
N PHE A 153 -6.31 1.25 5.98
CA PHE A 153 -6.31 0.21 7.00
C PHE A 153 -5.77 -1.10 6.40
N SER A 154 -4.48 -1.36 6.56
CA SER A 154 -3.84 -2.55 6.00
C SER A 154 -3.93 -3.76 6.93
N GLY A 155 -4.24 -3.56 8.21
CA GLY A 155 -4.12 -4.57 9.26
C GLY A 155 -2.70 -4.66 9.84
N GLY A 156 -1.81 -3.74 9.47
CA GLY A 156 -0.51 -3.56 10.11
C GLY A 156 -0.57 -2.64 11.33
N LEU A 157 0.50 -2.66 12.12
CA LEU A 157 0.60 -1.92 13.38
C LEU A 157 0.36 -0.41 13.19
N ASP A 158 0.93 0.18 12.15
CA ASP A 158 0.87 1.61 11.88
C ASP A 158 -0.55 2.06 11.54
N SER A 159 -1.24 1.29 10.70
CA SER A 159 -2.65 1.55 10.40
C SER A 159 -3.58 1.31 11.58
N ALA A 160 -3.22 0.40 12.50
CA ALA A 160 -3.98 0.18 13.73
C ALA A 160 -3.80 1.36 14.70
N ILE A 161 -2.57 1.84 14.89
CA ILE A 161 -2.28 3.06 15.67
C ILE A 161 -3.01 4.27 15.06
N GLY A 162 -2.94 4.43 13.73
CA GLY A 162 -3.66 5.48 13.02
C GLY A 162 -5.18 5.45 13.25
N ALA A 163 -5.79 4.26 13.18
CA ALA A 163 -7.21 4.10 13.46
C ALA A 163 -7.56 4.44 14.91
N ILE A 164 -6.77 3.97 15.89
CA ILE A 164 -6.97 4.28 17.32
C ILE A 164 -6.85 5.78 17.57
N ASP A 165 -5.79 6.42 17.07
CA ASP A 165 -5.54 7.84 17.29
C ASP A 165 -6.63 8.72 16.69
N LEU A 166 -7.16 8.37 15.50
CA LEU A 166 -8.28 9.08 14.88
C LEU A 166 -9.55 8.96 15.74
N LEU A 167 -9.88 7.76 16.20
CA LEU A 167 -11.04 7.50 17.04
C LEU A 167 -10.95 8.26 18.39
N GLU A 168 -9.78 8.25 19.03
CA GLU A 168 -9.51 8.99 20.28
C GLU A 168 -9.53 10.52 20.08
N LEU A 169 -9.27 10.99 18.86
CA LEU A 169 -9.41 12.40 18.49
C LEU A 169 -10.87 12.80 18.18
N GLY A 170 -11.81 11.85 18.21
CA GLY A 170 -13.22 12.07 17.90
C GLY A 170 -13.56 11.98 16.40
N TYR A 171 -12.62 11.60 15.54
CA TYR A 171 -12.92 11.32 14.14
C TYR A 171 -13.74 10.04 14.00
N SER A 172 -14.54 9.99 12.95
CA SER A 172 -15.33 8.82 12.57
C SER A 172 -14.91 8.32 11.17
N PRO A 173 -13.85 7.50 11.06
CA PRO A 173 -13.25 7.16 9.77
C PRO A 173 -13.99 6.06 9.01
N VAL A 174 -13.95 6.12 7.68
CA VAL A 174 -14.09 4.95 6.81
C VAL A 174 -12.72 4.27 6.67
N LEU A 175 -12.58 3.10 7.30
CA LEU A 175 -11.37 2.27 7.23
C LEU A 175 -11.36 1.50 5.91
N VAL A 176 -10.35 1.76 5.08
CA VAL A 176 -10.23 1.23 3.72
C VAL A 176 -9.15 0.15 3.65
N SER A 177 -9.54 -1.07 3.29
CA SER A 177 -8.61 -2.21 3.19
C SER A 177 -8.60 -2.87 1.82
N HIS A 178 -7.41 -3.34 1.40
CA HIS A 178 -7.21 -4.24 0.27
C HIS A 178 -6.63 -5.57 0.75
N SER A 179 -7.53 -6.53 1.01
CA SER A 179 -7.19 -7.71 1.82
C SER A 179 -7.29 -8.99 1.00
N TYR A 180 -6.17 -9.69 0.83
CA TYR A 180 -6.22 -11.09 0.38
C TYR A 180 -6.73 -11.97 1.53
N LYS A 181 -7.13 -13.22 1.24
CA LYS A 181 -7.83 -14.09 2.23
C LYS A 181 -7.20 -14.13 3.63
N GLY A 182 -5.87 -14.14 3.76
CA GLY A 182 -5.16 -14.18 5.05
C GLY A 182 -5.08 -12.84 5.80
N ASP A 183 -5.14 -11.71 5.09
CA ASP A 183 -5.11 -10.37 5.71
C ASP A 183 -6.45 -10.05 6.41
N ARG A 184 -7.55 -10.63 5.88
CA ARG A 184 -8.91 -10.38 6.35
C ARG A 184 -9.15 -10.84 7.79
N SER A 185 -8.67 -12.02 8.19
CA SER A 185 -8.90 -12.53 9.55
C SER A 185 -8.20 -11.67 10.60
N ARG A 186 -6.99 -11.21 10.29
CA ARG A 186 -6.20 -10.31 11.15
C ARG A 186 -6.89 -8.94 11.30
N GLN A 187 -7.34 -8.36 10.19
CA GLN A 187 -8.11 -7.12 10.23
C GLN A 187 -9.40 -7.28 11.05
N GLN A 188 -10.14 -8.38 10.88
CA GLN A 188 -11.35 -8.66 11.66
C GLN A 188 -11.07 -8.77 13.17
N ALA A 189 -9.94 -9.37 13.57
CA ALA A 189 -9.53 -9.41 14.97
C ALA A 189 -9.28 -8.00 15.53
N ILE A 190 -8.60 -7.12 14.77
CA ILE A 190 -8.39 -5.72 15.18
C ILE A 190 -9.73 -4.99 15.32
N ILE A 191 -10.62 -5.12 14.34
CA ILE A 191 -11.97 -4.53 14.38
C ILE A 191 -12.77 -5.03 15.58
N GLN A 192 -12.66 -6.30 15.94
CA GLN A 192 -13.33 -6.85 17.10
C GLN A 192 -12.83 -6.19 18.39
N GLN A 193 -11.52 -6.01 18.54
CA GLN A 193 -10.93 -5.32 19.70
C GLN A 193 -11.38 -3.85 19.78
N LEU A 194 -11.42 -3.13 18.64
CA LEU A 194 -11.97 -1.77 18.60
C LEU A 194 -13.42 -1.72 19.10
N ASN A 195 -14.28 -2.62 18.61
CA ASN A 195 -15.68 -2.69 19.03
C ASN A 195 -15.84 -3.04 20.52
N GLN A 196 -15.03 -3.98 21.03
CA GLN A 196 -15.01 -4.37 22.43
C GLN A 196 -14.59 -3.22 23.35
N ASN A 197 -13.80 -2.29 22.83
CA ASN A 197 -13.32 -1.10 23.54
C ASN A 197 -14.18 0.16 23.27
N GLY A 198 -15.45 -0.01 22.88
CA GLY A 198 -16.42 1.09 22.84
C GLY A 198 -16.52 1.84 21.50
N TYR A 199 -15.76 1.44 20.47
CA TYR A 199 -15.77 2.09 19.15
C TYR A 199 -16.86 1.60 18.19
N ILE A 200 -17.86 0.89 18.70
CA ILE A 200 -18.97 0.38 17.89
C ILE A 200 -19.68 1.53 17.16
N ASN A 201 -19.89 1.37 15.86
CA ASN A 201 -20.50 2.36 14.94
C ASN A 201 -19.71 3.68 14.76
N GLN A 202 -18.57 3.86 15.41
CA GLN A 202 -17.75 5.08 15.24
C GLN A 202 -16.93 5.05 13.94
N PHE A 203 -16.66 3.87 13.39
CA PHE A 203 -16.00 3.70 12.10
C PHE A 203 -16.82 2.82 11.15
N SER A 204 -16.50 2.93 9.87
CA SER A 204 -17.03 2.05 8.83
C SER A 204 -15.91 1.30 8.13
N GLN A 205 -16.24 0.21 7.44
CA GLN A 205 -15.26 -0.61 6.73
C GLN A 205 -15.60 -0.69 5.25
N PHE A 206 -14.68 -0.25 4.41
CA PHE A 206 -14.69 -0.54 2.98
C PHE A 206 -13.59 -1.53 2.64
N ASN A 207 -13.97 -2.67 2.08
CA ASN A 207 -13.05 -3.74 1.72
C ASN A 207 -13.25 -4.14 0.26
N ALA A 208 -12.17 -4.08 -0.52
CA ALA A 208 -12.16 -4.50 -1.92
C ALA A 208 -10.95 -5.41 -2.20
N ILE A 209 -11.12 -6.36 -3.14
CA ILE A 209 -10.06 -7.31 -3.51
C ILE A 209 -9.76 -7.16 -5.00
N ALA A 210 -8.62 -6.54 -5.29
CA ALA A 210 -8.00 -6.52 -6.61
C ALA A 210 -6.90 -7.59 -6.66
N GLN A 211 -7.28 -8.84 -6.91
CA GLN A 211 -6.33 -9.93 -7.14
C GLN A 211 -6.16 -10.15 -8.64
N PRO A 212 -4.95 -9.97 -9.20
CA PRO A 212 -4.66 -10.35 -10.58
C PRO A 212 -4.61 -11.87 -10.72
N HIS A 213 -5.15 -12.39 -11.82
CA HIS A 213 -5.16 -13.80 -12.16
C HIS A 213 -4.67 -14.00 -13.60
N LEU A 214 -3.58 -14.77 -13.76
CA LEU A 214 -3.16 -15.29 -15.06
C LEU A 214 -3.96 -16.54 -15.40
N ASN A 215 -4.52 -16.56 -16.61
CA ASN A 215 -5.33 -17.67 -17.12
C ASN A 215 -4.55 -18.56 -18.12
N ASN A 216 -3.22 -18.46 -18.15
CA ASN A 216 -2.32 -19.21 -19.03
C ASN A 216 -1.40 -20.20 -18.27
N GLY A 217 -1.61 -20.39 -16.96
CA GLY A 217 -0.82 -21.31 -16.12
C GLY A 217 0.61 -20.85 -15.82
N ARG A 218 1.04 -19.67 -16.26
CA ARG A 218 2.39 -19.14 -16.00
C ARG A 218 2.54 -18.63 -14.57
N THR A 219 3.79 -18.56 -14.10
CA THR A 219 4.11 -17.95 -12.81
C THR A 219 3.92 -16.44 -12.85
N THR A 220 3.56 -15.86 -11.71
CA THR A 220 3.37 -14.41 -11.53
C THR A 220 4.56 -13.79 -10.82
N GLU A 221 4.77 -12.50 -11.07
CA GLU A 221 5.74 -11.69 -10.35
C GLU A 221 5.25 -11.48 -8.91
N ILE A 222 6.16 -11.65 -7.96
CA ILE A 222 5.86 -11.70 -6.52
C ILE A 222 6.26 -10.42 -5.78
N THR A 223 6.95 -9.50 -6.46
CA THR A 223 7.44 -8.25 -5.86
C THR A 223 6.34 -7.24 -5.56
N MET A 224 5.23 -7.23 -6.31
CA MET A 224 4.01 -6.42 -6.05
C MET A 224 4.28 -4.95 -5.68
N ARG A 225 5.21 -4.30 -6.39
CA ARG A 225 5.71 -2.94 -6.05
C ARG A 225 4.67 -1.86 -6.23
N THR A 226 3.70 -2.06 -7.12
CA THR A 226 2.64 -1.07 -7.40
C THR A 226 1.34 -1.32 -6.66
N ARG A 227 1.27 -2.37 -5.82
CA ARG A 227 0.04 -2.76 -5.11
C ARG A 227 -0.56 -1.64 -4.26
N SER A 228 0.26 -0.74 -3.70
CA SER A 228 -0.22 0.40 -2.89
C SER A 228 -1.15 1.34 -3.66
N LEU A 229 -1.05 1.38 -5.00
CA LEU A 229 -1.92 2.21 -5.82
C LEU A 229 -3.38 1.77 -5.70
N ASN A 230 -3.65 0.48 -5.48
CA ASN A 230 -5.01 0.00 -5.21
C ASN A 230 -5.56 0.52 -3.89
N PHE A 231 -4.74 0.59 -2.84
CA PHE A 231 -5.17 1.16 -1.57
C PHE A 231 -5.57 2.63 -1.75
N LEU A 232 -4.75 3.42 -2.45
CA LEU A 232 -5.07 4.80 -2.77
C LEU A 232 -6.34 4.90 -3.62
N ALA A 233 -6.48 4.12 -4.68
CA ALA A 233 -7.68 4.15 -5.51
C ALA A 233 -8.96 3.81 -4.73
N PHE A 234 -8.91 2.81 -3.85
CA PHE A 234 -10.02 2.49 -2.96
C PHE A 234 -10.31 3.59 -1.95
N ALA A 235 -9.28 4.28 -1.44
CA ALA A 235 -9.46 5.39 -0.52
C ALA A 235 -10.12 6.58 -1.21
N ILE A 236 -9.69 6.91 -2.44
CA ILE A 236 -10.29 7.98 -3.24
C ILE A 236 -11.72 7.64 -3.62
N ALA A 237 -12.03 6.40 -4.02
CA ALA A 237 -13.41 5.96 -4.25
C ALA A 237 -14.27 6.09 -2.98
N SER A 238 -13.73 5.73 -1.81
CA SER A 238 -14.44 5.86 -0.54
C SER A 238 -14.63 7.33 -0.13
N ALA A 239 -13.62 8.17 -0.35
CA ALA A 239 -13.64 9.60 -0.03
C ALA A 239 -14.63 10.34 -0.90
N TYR A 240 -14.68 10.01 -2.20
CA TYR A 240 -15.67 10.54 -3.12
C TYR A 240 -17.09 10.16 -2.70
N ALA A 241 -17.35 8.88 -2.45
CA ALA A 241 -18.66 8.45 -1.99
C ALA A 241 -19.05 9.09 -0.65
N LEU A 242 -18.10 9.30 0.25
CA LEU A 242 -18.34 9.98 1.52
C LEU A 242 -18.67 11.46 1.32
N GLN A 243 -17.90 12.18 0.50
CA GLN A 243 -18.12 13.58 0.16
C GLN A 243 -19.50 13.81 -0.45
N GLU A 244 -19.97 12.91 -1.32
CA GLU A 244 -21.34 12.97 -1.87
C GLU A 244 -22.43 12.87 -0.79
N VAL A 245 -22.17 12.14 0.31
CA VAL A 245 -23.12 11.96 1.41
C VAL A 245 -23.08 13.12 2.40
N VAL A 246 -21.89 13.59 2.80
CA VAL A 246 -21.75 14.59 3.87
C VAL A 246 -21.58 16.02 3.37
N GLN A 247 -21.23 16.21 2.08
CA GLN A 247 -21.06 17.52 1.44
C GLN A 247 -19.98 18.40 2.12
N GLU A 248 -18.91 17.78 2.61
CA GLU A 248 -17.78 18.43 3.26
C GLU A 248 -16.44 18.01 2.62
N GLU A 249 -15.35 18.70 2.98
CA GLU A 249 -14.00 18.31 2.56
C GLU A 249 -13.56 17.03 3.30
N ILE A 250 -13.05 16.06 2.55
CA ILE A 250 -12.67 14.76 3.10
C ILE A 250 -11.16 14.58 3.08
N ASP A 251 -10.58 14.41 4.26
CA ASP A 251 -9.19 14.01 4.43
C ASP A 251 -9.00 12.51 4.21
N VAL A 252 -7.89 12.16 3.56
CA VAL A 252 -7.46 10.76 3.37
C VAL A 252 -6.18 10.52 4.15
N PHE A 253 -6.31 9.82 5.28
CA PHE A 253 -5.20 9.46 6.15
C PHE A 253 -4.44 8.23 5.63
N VAL A 254 -3.12 8.34 5.60
CA VAL A 254 -2.16 7.30 5.19
C VAL A 254 -1.19 7.04 6.35
N PRO A 255 -1.58 6.26 7.38
CA PRO A 255 -0.73 6.02 8.53
C PRO A 255 0.48 5.13 8.19
N GLU A 256 1.67 5.70 8.11
CA GLU A 256 2.93 4.95 7.99
C GLU A 256 4.07 5.73 8.65
N ASN A 257 4.87 5.07 9.49
CA ASN A 257 6.04 5.68 10.12
C ASN A 257 7.05 6.24 9.09
N GLY A 258 7.83 7.24 9.51
CA GLY A 258 8.82 7.90 8.67
C GLY A 258 9.96 7.00 8.20
N VAL A 259 10.38 6.03 9.03
CA VAL A 259 11.52 5.14 8.72
C VAL A 259 11.21 4.27 7.50
N ILE A 260 10.05 3.62 7.48
CA ILE A 260 9.57 2.79 6.35
C ILE A 260 9.11 3.65 5.18
N SER A 261 8.59 4.86 5.43
CA SER A 261 8.17 5.77 4.36
C SER A 261 9.36 6.25 3.52
N ILE A 262 10.46 6.67 4.15
CA ILE A 262 11.70 7.03 3.45
C ILE A 262 12.35 5.78 2.86
N ASN A 263 12.48 4.73 3.68
CA ASN A 263 13.11 3.47 3.29
C ASN A 263 14.53 3.66 2.72
N ALA A 264 15.34 4.47 3.41
CA ALA A 264 16.70 4.77 2.97
C ALA A 264 17.52 3.46 2.85
N PRO A 265 18.36 3.32 1.81
CA PRO A 265 19.02 2.07 1.51
C PRO A 265 20.03 1.70 2.59
N LEU A 266 19.77 0.61 3.31
CA LEU A 266 20.64 0.13 4.39
C LEU A 266 22.04 -0.31 3.90
N THR A 267 22.14 -0.72 2.63
CA THR A 267 23.39 -1.06 1.96
C THR A 267 23.38 -0.57 0.51
N ALA A 268 24.55 -0.46 -0.12
CA ALA A 268 24.65 -0.05 -1.53
C ALA A 268 23.85 -0.96 -2.48
N ARG A 269 23.69 -2.24 -2.14
CA ARG A 269 22.87 -3.19 -2.93
C ARG A 269 21.38 -2.89 -2.86
N ARG A 270 20.91 -2.06 -1.92
CA ARG A 270 19.48 -1.72 -1.69
C ARG A 270 19.05 -0.36 -2.22
N VAL A 271 19.91 0.36 -2.95
CA VAL A 271 19.58 1.68 -3.54
C VAL A 271 18.44 1.60 -4.58
N GLY A 272 18.27 0.44 -5.22
CA GLY A 272 17.18 0.19 -6.16
C GLY A 272 15.82 -0.04 -5.49
N THR A 273 14.82 -0.43 -6.29
CA THR A 273 13.43 -0.69 -5.85
C THR A 273 13.25 -2.02 -5.09
N LEU A 274 14.31 -2.52 -4.43
CA LEU A 274 14.24 -3.64 -3.48
C LEU A 274 13.41 -3.30 -2.23
N SER A 275 13.12 -2.00 -2.05
CA SER A 275 12.47 -1.42 -0.89
C SER A 275 11.22 -0.67 -1.32
N THR A 276 10.11 -0.83 -0.60
CA THR A 276 8.82 -0.19 -0.87
C THR A 276 8.90 1.32 -0.69
N ARG A 277 8.40 2.10 -1.65
CA ARG A 277 8.37 3.58 -1.62
C ARG A 277 6.95 4.14 -1.64
N THR A 278 6.01 3.36 -1.12
CA THR A 278 4.56 3.54 -1.28
C THR A 278 4.00 4.75 -0.52
N THR A 279 4.72 5.22 0.49
CA THR A 279 4.40 6.43 1.28
C THR A 279 5.59 7.39 1.32
N HIS A 280 6.55 7.23 0.42
CA HIS A 280 7.70 8.12 0.33
C HIS A 280 7.20 9.56 0.06
N PRO A 281 7.75 10.59 0.73
CA PRO A 281 7.27 11.97 0.59
C PRO A 281 7.18 12.46 -0.85
N TYR A 282 8.19 12.17 -1.68
CA TYR A 282 8.13 12.40 -3.14
C TYR A 282 6.90 11.77 -3.79
N PHE A 283 6.66 10.48 -3.56
CA PHE A 283 5.54 9.77 -4.19
C PHE A 283 4.20 10.38 -3.77
N ILE A 284 4.00 10.66 -2.49
CA ILE A 284 2.76 11.29 -1.98
C ILE A 284 2.59 12.68 -2.59
N GLN A 285 3.66 13.49 -2.68
CA GLN A 285 3.61 14.81 -3.28
C GLN A 285 3.27 14.75 -4.78
N GLU A 286 3.89 13.86 -5.54
CA GLU A 286 3.62 13.73 -6.97
C GLU A 286 2.22 13.16 -7.23
N ILE A 287 1.73 12.23 -6.41
CA ILE A 287 0.33 11.78 -6.47
C ILE A 287 -0.64 12.93 -6.15
N GLN A 288 -0.35 13.76 -5.15
CA GLN A 288 -1.20 14.92 -4.81
C GLN A 288 -1.26 15.93 -5.97
N LYS A 289 -0.13 16.18 -6.64
CA LYS A 289 -0.06 17.01 -7.85
C LYS A 289 -0.87 16.39 -8.99
N LEU A 290 -0.76 15.08 -9.19
CA LEU A 290 -1.54 14.35 -10.19
C LEU A 290 -3.04 14.50 -9.91
N PHE A 291 -3.49 14.26 -8.67
CA PHE A 291 -4.89 14.45 -8.26
C PHE A 291 -5.38 15.87 -8.52
N THR A 292 -4.57 16.87 -8.21
CA THR A 292 -4.89 18.27 -8.50
C THR A 292 -5.08 18.49 -10.00
N ALA A 293 -4.17 17.97 -10.84
CA ALA A 293 -4.23 18.12 -12.29
C ALA A 293 -5.46 17.45 -12.94
N ILE A 294 -5.97 16.38 -12.33
CA ILE A 294 -7.15 15.63 -12.82
C ILE A 294 -8.42 15.93 -12.03
N ASN A 295 -8.43 17.00 -11.22
CA ASN A 295 -9.58 17.45 -10.43
C ASN A 295 -10.13 16.42 -9.42
N ILE A 296 -9.26 15.65 -8.78
CA ILE A 296 -9.59 14.85 -7.60
C ILE A 296 -9.30 15.69 -6.35
N PRO A 297 -10.31 16.08 -5.54
CA PRO A 297 -10.18 17.17 -4.56
C PRO A 297 -9.66 16.72 -3.19
N PHE A 298 -9.15 15.50 -3.04
CA PHE A 298 -8.79 14.95 -1.72
C PHE A 298 -7.33 15.21 -1.35
N THR A 299 -7.11 15.50 -0.07
CA THR A 299 -5.78 15.70 0.50
C THR A 299 -5.27 14.42 1.17
N LEU A 300 -4.09 13.95 0.76
CA LEU A 300 -3.40 12.84 1.40
C LEU A 300 -2.62 13.32 2.62
N LYS A 301 -2.90 12.76 3.80
CA LYS A 301 -2.24 13.12 5.06
C LYS A 301 -1.55 11.91 5.71
N ASN A 302 -0.23 11.98 5.88
CA ASN A 302 0.50 11.04 6.74
C ASN A 302 0.95 11.75 8.03
N PRO A 303 0.24 11.59 9.15
CA PRO A 303 0.58 12.26 10.41
C PRO A 303 1.85 11.68 11.08
N TYR A 304 2.36 10.54 10.60
CA TYR A 304 3.48 9.82 11.20
C TYR A 304 4.78 9.90 10.37
N GLN A 305 4.82 10.72 9.31
CA GLN A 305 5.98 10.83 8.42
C GLN A 305 7.29 11.24 9.11
N PHE A 306 7.21 11.90 10.28
CA PHE A 306 8.36 12.32 11.10
C PHE A 306 8.47 11.55 12.42
N LYS A 307 7.78 10.42 12.54
CA LYS A 307 7.81 9.58 13.74
C LYS A 307 8.39 8.22 13.39
N THR A 308 9.22 7.68 14.27
CA THR A 308 9.57 6.27 14.24
C THR A 308 8.36 5.45 14.68
N LYS A 309 8.35 4.15 14.33
CA LYS A 309 7.26 3.27 14.78
C LYS A 309 7.28 3.09 16.30
N GLY A 310 8.44 3.18 16.98
CA GLY A 310 8.52 3.18 18.44
C GLY A 310 7.85 4.40 19.05
N GLN A 311 8.13 5.59 18.51
CA GLN A 311 7.46 6.84 18.90
C GLN A 311 5.96 6.82 18.61
N MET A 312 5.51 6.12 17.55
CA MET A 312 4.08 5.92 17.29
C MET A 312 3.42 5.09 18.39
N ILE A 313 4.07 4.00 18.83
CA ILE A 313 3.54 3.15 19.90
C ILE A 313 3.51 3.94 21.21
N GLU A 314 4.63 4.55 21.61
CA GLU A 314 4.75 5.34 22.85
C GLU A 314 3.67 6.44 22.95
N LYS A 315 3.36 7.10 21.83
CA LYS A 315 2.43 8.23 21.77
C LYS A 315 1.02 7.86 21.31
N CYS A 316 0.72 6.56 21.18
CA CYS A 316 -0.62 6.10 20.86
C CYS A 316 -1.60 6.58 21.93
N ARG A 317 -2.72 7.15 21.52
CA ARG A 317 -3.69 7.77 22.44
C ARG A 317 -4.38 6.77 23.36
N ASN A 318 -4.43 5.50 22.97
CA ASN A 318 -4.96 4.41 23.78
C ASN A 318 -3.98 3.23 23.85
N LEU A 319 -3.01 3.33 24.76
CA LEU A 319 -2.02 2.29 24.99
C LEU A 319 -2.62 0.94 25.43
N PRO A 320 -3.60 0.88 26.38
CA PRO A 320 -4.22 -0.40 26.77
C PRO A 320 -4.84 -1.15 25.59
N LEU A 321 -5.65 -0.46 24.77
CA LEU A 321 -6.24 -1.04 23.56
C LEU A 321 -5.16 -1.49 22.56
N LEU A 322 -4.12 -0.67 22.36
CA LEU A 322 -3.02 -1.04 21.47
C LEU A 322 -2.33 -2.33 21.94
N GLN A 323 -2.12 -2.52 23.24
CA GLN A 323 -1.53 -3.74 23.81
C GLN A 323 -2.34 -5.00 23.48
N GLU A 324 -3.66 -4.91 23.46
CA GLU A 324 -4.57 -6.00 23.05
C GLU A 324 -4.50 -6.26 21.54
N ILE A 325 -4.35 -5.21 20.74
CA ILE A 325 -4.34 -5.27 19.27
C ILE A 325 -3.01 -5.75 18.69
N ILE A 326 -1.88 -5.43 19.33
CA ILE A 326 -0.53 -5.70 18.81
C ILE A 326 -0.38 -7.12 18.24
N PRO A 327 -0.75 -8.22 18.95
CA PRO A 327 -0.59 -9.59 18.43
C PRO A 327 -1.44 -9.91 17.18
N SER A 328 -2.48 -9.12 16.93
CA SER A 328 -3.37 -9.27 15.77
C SER A 328 -2.86 -8.52 14.53
N THR A 329 -1.89 -7.62 14.67
CA THR A 329 -1.36 -6.81 13.56
C THR A 329 -0.24 -7.53 12.81
N VAL A 330 -0.06 -7.18 11.53
CA VAL A 330 0.97 -7.79 10.66
C VAL A 330 1.89 -6.73 10.04
N SER A 331 3.20 -6.85 10.27
CA SER A 331 4.22 -6.00 9.62
C SER A 331 5.06 -6.76 8.58
N CYS A 332 5.01 -8.10 8.57
CA CYS A 332 5.92 -8.95 7.82
C CYS A 332 5.69 -8.94 6.29
N SER A 333 6.74 -8.67 5.50
CA SER A 333 6.70 -8.76 4.02
C SER A 333 6.50 -10.17 3.48
N HIS A 334 6.79 -11.21 4.28
CA HIS A 334 6.68 -12.62 3.90
C HIS A 334 5.45 -13.34 4.47
N TRP A 335 4.59 -12.63 5.21
CA TRP A 335 3.46 -13.18 5.95
C TRP A 335 2.61 -14.18 5.15
N LYS A 336 2.22 -13.79 3.94
CA LYS A 336 1.22 -14.53 3.13
C LYS A 336 1.62 -15.95 2.74
N ARG A 337 2.92 -16.28 2.77
CA ARG A 337 3.39 -17.62 2.36
C ARG A 337 3.16 -18.67 3.45
N LYS A 338 3.26 -18.26 4.72
CA LYS A 338 3.19 -19.17 5.88
C LYS A 338 2.05 -18.82 6.84
N ASN A 339 1.33 -17.71 6.62
CA ASN A 339 0.41 -17.10 7.59
C ASN A 339 1.07 -16.90 8.97
N GLN A 340 2.38 -16.59 8.96
CA GLN A 340 3.19 -16.36 10.14
C GLN A 340 4.23 -15.26 9.85
N GLN A 341 4.52 -14.42 10.84
CA GLN A 341 5.54 -13.37 10.68
C GLN A 341 6.91 -14.02 10.71
N CYS A 342 7.82 -13.64 9.81
CA CYS A 342 9.13 -14.29 9.75
C CYS A 342 10.04 -13.91 10.93
N GLY A 343 9.93 -12.67 11.45
CA GLY A 343 10.79 -12.19 12.53
C GLY A 343 12.17 -11.68 12.08
N VAL A 344 12.48 -11.78 10.78
CA VAL A 344 13.83 -11.50 10.23
C VAL A 344 13.86 -10.41 9.16
N CYS A 345 12.77 -10.18 8.43
CA CYS A 345 12.75 -9.14 7.41
C CYS A 345 12.81 -7.74 8.03
N VAL A 346 13.27 -6.74 7.27
CA VAL A 346 13.42 -5.35 7.75
C VAL A 346 12.16 -4.84 8.50
N PRO A 347 10.93 -4.98 7.96
CA PRO A 347 9.72 -4.58 8.71
C PRO A 347 9.50 -5.33 10.03
N CYS A 348 9.86 -6.61 10.11
CA CYS A 348 9.79 -7.37 11.38
C CYS A 348 10.83 -6.87 12.38
N LEU A 349 12.07 -6.63 11.96
CA LEU A 349 13.13 -6.14 12.84
C LEU A 349 12.82 -4.72 13.35
N ILE A 350 12.29 -3.85 12.49
CA ILE A 350 11.80 -2.52 12.89
C ILE A 350 10.63 -2.64 13.88
N ARG A 351 9.64 -3.52 13.63
CA ARG A 351 8.54 -3.76 14.57
C ARG A 351 9.06 -4.17 15.96
N ARG A 352 9.98 -5.13 16.01
CA ARG A 352 10.56 -5.61 17.27
C ARG A 352 11.31 -4.51 18.01
N ALA A 353 12.06 -3.69 17.26
CA ALA A 353 12.80 -2.57 17.82
C ALA A 353 11.86 -1.51 18.41
N SER A 354 10.76 -1.23 17.71
CA SER A 354 9.75 -0.28 18.16
C SER A 354 8.97 -0.77 19.38
N LEU A 355 8.65 -2.07 19.46
CA LEU A 355 8.03 -2.64 20.66
C LEU A 355 9.00 -2.62 21.86
N HIS A 356 10.27 -2.95 21.64
CA HIS A 356 11.31 -2.85 22.66
C HIS A 356 11.48 -1.40 23.15
N TYR A 357 11.52 -0.43 22.23
CA TYR A 357 11.58 1.00 22.54
C TYR A 357 10.43 1.45 23.44
N ALA A 358 9.21 1.00 23.14
CA ALA A 358 8.01 1.34 23.92
C ALA A 358 7.80 0.48 25.18
N GLY A 359 8.74 -0.41 25.52
CA GLY A 359 8.62 -1.31 26.68
C GLY A 359 7.50 -2.36 26.55
N MET A 360 7.06 -2.66 25.32
CA MET A 360 6.00 -3.64 25.06
C MET A 360 6.57 -5.05 24.99
N THR A 361 6.00 -5.95 25.80
CA THR A 361 6.43 -7.36 25.86
C THR A 361 5.50 -8.31 25.10
N ASN A 362 4.26 -7.88 24.84
CA ASN A 362 3.29 -8.64 24.08
C ASN A 362 3.50 -8.39 22.58
N ASP A 363 3.72 -9.45 21.80
CA ASP A 363 3.87 -9.39 20.35
C ASP A 363 3.28 -10.66 19.70
N ALA A 364 3.16 -10.66 18.38
CA ALA A 364 2.80 -11.84 17.60
C ALA A 364 3.94 -12.86 17.57
N GLU A 365 3.60 -14.15 17.49
CA GLU A 365 4.59 -15.20 17.29
C GLU A 365 5.30 -15.09 15.93
N TYR A 366 6.61 -15.32 15.96
CA TYR A 366 7.47 -15.31 14.78
C TYR A 366 7.95 -16.72 14.43
N GLU A 367 8.26 -16.94 13.15
CA GLU A 367 9.07 -18.10 12.73
C GLU A 367 10.42 -18.12 13.46
N PHE A 368 11.05 -16.94 13.58
CA PHE A 368 12.29 -16.74 14.34
C PHE A 368 12.04 -15.84 15.56
N ASN A 369 11.59 -16.43 16.67
CA ASN A 369 11.34 -15.70 17.91
C ASN A 369 12.62 -15.14 18.53
N ASP A 370 13.74 -15.86 18.48
CA ASP A 370 15.03 -15.39 18.97
C ASP A 370 15.85 -14.76 17.82
N ILE A 371 16.17 -13.45 17.91
CA ILE A 371 16.96 -12.75 16.88
C ILE A 371 18.33 -13.40 16.69
N ARG A 372 18.91 -13.99 17.74
CA ARG A 372 20.25 -14.58 17.68
C ARG A 372 20.32 -15.78 16.74
N GLN A 373 19.21 -16.51 16.58
CA GLN A 373 19.12 -17.62 15.62
C GLN A 373 19.27 -17.18 14.17
N ILE A 374 19.02 -15.89 13.88
CA ILE A 374 19.17 -15.33 12.53
C ILE A 374 20.65 -15.26 12.13
N LEU A 375 21.56 -15.05 13.08
CA LEU A 375 23.01 -14.88 12.81
C LEU A 375 23.64 -16.10 12.13
N THR A 376 23.14 -17.30 12.46
CA THR A 376 23.65 -18.57 11.92
C THR A 376 22.84 -19.07 10.72
N ASN A 377 21.72 -18.43 10.38
CA ASN A 377 20.87 -18.84 9.26
C ASN A 377 21.37 -18.22 7.93
N GLN A 378 21.95 -19.05 7.06
CA GLN A 378 22.57 -18.58 5.81
C GLN A 378 21.59 -17.87 4.88
N ASP A 379 20.33 -18.31 4.82
CA ASP A 379 19.33 -17.79 3.86
C ASP A 379 18.56 -16.56 4.38
N ARG A 380 18.66 -16.25 5.68
CA ARG A 380 17.81 -15.26 6.35
C ARG A 380 18.55 -14.11 7.02
N LYS A 381 19.88 -14.14 7.02
CA LYS A 381 20.70 -13.15 7.73
C LYS A 381 20.85 -11.80 7.02
N ASP A 382 20.63 -11.73 5.71
CA ASP A 382 20.96 -10.54 4.90
C ASP A 382 20.29 -9.24 5.39
N ASP A 383 19.02 -9.31 5.80
CA ASP A 383 18.30 -8.14 6.35
C ASP A 383 18.90 -7.65 7.68
N LEU A 384 19.26 -8.58 8.58
CA LEU A 384 19.90 -8.26 9.86
C LEU A 384 21.29 -7.67 9.64
N PHE A 385 22.10 -8.27 8.76
CA PHE A 385 23.44 -7.76 8.45
C PHE A 385 23.38 -6.41 7.74
N ALA A 386 22.36 -6.15 6.92
CA ALA A 386 22.13 -4.83 6.33
C ALA A 386 21.87 -3.76 7.40
N LEU A 387 21.05 -4.07 8.41
CA LEU A 387 20.81 -3.17 9.55
C LEU A 387 22.07 -2.97 10.40
N ILE A 388 22.81 -4.02 10.73
CA ILE A 388 24.09 -3.93 11.45
C ILE A 388 25.07 -3.03 10.69
N SER A 389 25.19 -3.22 9.38
CA SER A 389 26.05 -2.41 8.52
C SER A 389 25.63 -0.94 8.50
N ALA A 390 24.32 -0.68 8.43
CA ALA A 390 23.78 0.68 8.50
C ALA A 390 24.06 1.34 9.85
N ILE A 391 23.83 0.62 10.96
CA ILE A 391 24.09 1.10 12.33
C ILE A 391 25.57 1.46 12.51
N ARG A 392 26.49 0.62 12.05
CA ARG A 392 27.93 0.91 12.14
C ARG A 392 28.36 2.13 11.32
N GLN A 393 27.62 2.50 10.28
CA GLN A 393 27.95 3.61 9.38
C GLN A 393 27.22 4.92 9.74
N LYS A 394 26.20 4.88 10.60
CA LYS A 394 25.30 6.03 10.85
C LYS A 394 26.01 7.26 11.40
N ASN A 395 27.09 7.09 12.16
CA ASN A 395 27.89 8.19 12.72
C ASN A 395 29.00 8.67 11.78
N HIS A 396 29.21 8.00 10.64
CA HIS A 396 30.28 8.31 9.68
C HIS A 396 29.75 8.79 8.33
N ARG A 397 28.43 8.80 8.14
CA ARG A 397 27.77 9.23 6.89
C ARG A 397 27.03 10.53 7.10
N ASN A 398 26.97 11.34 6.04
CA ASN A 398 26.06 12.48 6.01
C ASN A 398 24.61 11.97 5.88
N MET A 399 23.80 12.19 6.92
CA MET A 399 22.46 11.61 6.99
C MET A 399 21.52 12.17 5.93
N ASN A 400 21.61 13.48 5.65
CA ASN A 400 20.83 14.14 4.60
C ASN A 400 21.11 13.53 3.22
N GLN A 401 22.38 13.30 2.89
CA GLN A 401 22.75 12.63 1.63
C GLN A 401 22.25 11.18 1.60
N TRP A 402 22.21 10.49 2.74
CA TRP A 402 21.77 9.10 2.80
C TRP A 402 20.27 8.96 2.55
N VAL A 403 19.43 9.75 3.21
CA VAL A 403 17.97 9.65 3.01
C VAL A 403 17.57 10.01 1.57
N LEU A 404 18.29 10.92 0.93
CA LEU A 404 18.08 11.30 -0.48
C LEU A 404 18.38 10.19 -1.49
N GLN A 405 19.09 9.12 -1.10
CA GLN A 405 19.35 7.98 -2.00
C GLN A 405 18.08 7.18 -2.34
N SER A 406 17.02 7.33 -1.53
CA SER A 406 15.71 6.71 -1.77
C SER A 406 14.79 7.53 -2.68
N GLY A 407 15.09 8.82 -2.87
CA GLY A 407 14.29 9.75 -3.66
C GLY A 407 14.45 11.19 -3.17
N SER A 408 13.95 12.14 -3.96
CA SER A 408 13.94 13.55 -3.58
C SER A 408 13.08 13.77 -2.34
N LEU A 409 13.53 14.62 -1.42
CA LEU A 409 12.78 14.99 -0.23
C LEU A 409 12.59 16.52 -0.17
N PRO A 410 11.49 17.02 0.41
CA PRO A 410 11.29 18.46 0.61
C PRO A 410 12.47 19.07 1.38
N ILE A 411 13.16 20.04 0.77
CA ILE A 411 14.40 20.64 1.31
C ILE A 411 14.18 21.19 2.73
N GLN A 412 13.05 21.86 2.96
CA GLN A 412 12.70 22.47 4.25
C GLN A 412 12.50 21.44 5.38
N GLN A 413 12.20 20.19 5.04
CA GLN A 413 11.94 19.10 5.99
C GLN A 413 13.03 18.03 5.99
N LEU A 414 14.10 18.22 5.19
CA LEU A 414 15.14 17.21 4.99
C LEU A 414 15.78 16.75 6.30
N ASN A 415 16.07 17.69 7.21
CA ASN A 415 16.62 17.35 8.52
C ASN A 415 15.65 16.50 9.35
N GLN A 416 14.33 16.76 9.30
CA GLN A 416 13.35 15.95 10.03
C GLN A 416 13.27 14.51 9.48
N PHE A 417 13.44 14.34 8.17
CA PHE A 417 13.53 13.01 7.54
C PHE A 417 14.84 12.29 7.90
N ALA A 418 15.95 13.01 7.95
CA ALA A 418 17.22 12.48 8.43
C ALA A 418 17.14 12.05 9.91
N ASP A 419 16.53 12.87 10.75
CA ASP A 419 16.36 12.62 12.18
C ASP A 419 15.49 11.39 12.44
N VAL A 420 14.34 11.26 11.76
CA VAL A 420 13.48 10.08 11.94
C VAL A 420 14.18 8.80 11.48
N PHE A 421 14.94 8.84 10.39
CA PHE A 421 15.72 7.69 9.94
C PHE A 421 16.83 7.33 10.94
N MET A 422 17.56 8.32 11.45
CA MET A 422 18.59 8.11 12.48
C MET A 422 17.99 7.53 13.76
N ASN A 423 16.88 8.08 14.23
CA ASN A 423 16.16 7.58 15.40
C ASN A 423 15.66 6.15 15.19
N GLY A 424 15.19 5.82 13.99
CA GLY A 424 14.82 4.45 13.63
C GLY A 424 16.00 3.48 13.72
N LEU A 425 17.19 3.87 13.25
CA LEU A 425 18.41 3.06 13.41
C LEU A 425 18.83 2.94 14.88
N ASN A 426 18.62 3.97 15.70
CA ASN A 426 18.87 3.93 17.14
C ASN A 426 17.94 2.93 17.84
N GLU A 427 16.65 2.88 17.51
CA GLU A 427 15.73 1.86 18.05
C GLU A 427 16.23 0.44 17.75
N VAL A 428 16.66 0.19 16.51
CA VAL A 428 17.18 -1.13 16.11
C VAL A 428 18.48 -1.43 16.84
N GLU A 429 19.40 -0.47 16.95
CA GLU A 429 20.65 -0.65 17.70
C GLU A 429 20.39 -1.05 19.15
N GLN A 430 19.47 -0.38 19.85
CA GLN A 430 19.11 -0.73 21.24
C GLN A 430 18.55 -2.15 21.36
N LEU A 431 17.68 -2.57 20.42
CA LEU A 431 17.21 -3.95 20.37
C LEU A 431 18.36 -4.94 20.22
N LEU A 432 19.31 -4.67 19.31
CA LEU A 432 20.43 -5.57 19.04
C LEU A 432 21.41 -5.66 20.22
N ILE A 433 21.68 -4.55 20.92
CA ILE A 433 22.47 -4.52 22.16
C ILE A 433 21.78 -5.35 23.24
N ALA A 434 20.48 -5.14 23.46
CA ALA A 434 19.71 -5.90 24.45
C ALA A 434 19.72 -7.43 24.18
N ASN A 435 19.86 -7.83 22.91
CA ASN A 435 19.97 -9.22 22.49
C ASN A 435 21.43 -9.73 22.35
N ARG A 436 22.43 -8.93 22.77
CA ARG A 436 23.88 -9.26 22.70
C ARG A 436 24.37 -9.60 21.28
N ILE A 437 23.86 -8.87 20.29
CA ILE A 437 24.26 -9.02 18.88
C ILE A 437 25.30 -7.96 18.47
N LEU A 438 25.17 -6.74 19.01
CA LEU A 438 26.11 -5.64 18.83
C LEU A 438 27.01 -5.45 20.05
#